data_AF-A0A925DV65-F1
#
_entry.id   AF-A0A925DV65-F1
#
_cell.length_a   1.000
_cell.length_b   1.000
_cell.length_c   1.000
_cell.angle_alpha   90.00
_cell.angle_beta   90.00
_cell.angle_gamma   90.00
#
_symmetry.space_group_name_H-M   'P 1'
#
loop_
_entity.id
_entity.type
_entity.pdbx_description
1 polymer ?
#
loop_
_entity_poly.entity_id
_entity_poly.type
_entity_poly.pdbx_seq_one_letter_code
_entity_poly.pdbx_strand_id
1 'polypeptide(L)'
;GISPFGVWRNADKDPRGSNTKAGQTNYDDLYADILLWLEKGWIDYVAPQLYWEIGHNLADYNTLIEWWSKNTFGKNCYIGLGIYRAGSNSAWRETTQIPRQIEKLRSTPNINGMIFFSSKTFDKNPNGWNDSLRLNYFKEPALLPGIK
;
A
#
# COMPACT_ATOMS: atom_id res chain seq x y z
N GLY A 1 -8.01 -10.65 -8.14
CA GLY A 1 -7.51 -9.29 -7.84
C GLY A 1 -6.13 -9.08 -8.43
N ILE A 2 -5.62 -7.85 -8.38
CA ILE A 2 -4.32 -7.46 -8.97
C ILE A 2 -3.53 -6.57 -8.01
N SER A 3 -2.20 -6.61 -8.10
CA SER A 3 -1.27 -5.73 -7.37
C SER A 3 -0.63 -4.69 -8.32
N PRO A 4 -1.29 -3.55 -8.59
CA PRO A 4 -0.79 -2.54 -9.51
C PRO A 4 0.29 -1.66 -8.87
N PHE A 5 0.94 -0.81 -9.67
CA PHE A 5 1.79 0.25 -9.15
C PHE A 5 0.99 1.19 -8.24
N GLY A 6 1.65 1.87 -7.29
CA GLY A 6 0.94 2.67 -6.29
C GLY A 6 0.20 3.90 -6.85
N VAL A 7 0.60 4.40 -8.03
CA VAL A 7 -0.03 5.56 -8.67
C VAL A 7 -0.79 5.14 -9.92
N TRP A 8 -2.12 5.33 -9.93
CA TRP A 8 -2.93 5.11 -11.13
C TRP A 8 -2.65 6.17 -12.19
N ARG A 9 -2.81 7.44 -11.82
CA ARG A 9 -2.44 8.65 -12.57
C ARG A 9 -2.03 9.77 -11.62
N ASN A 10 -1.22 10.69 -12.11
CA ASN A 10 -0.93 11.96 -11.43
C ASN A 10 -2.07 12.96 -11.68
N ALA A 11 -2.35 13.83 -10.71
CA ALA A 11 -3.43 14.83 -10.79
C ALA A 11 -3.25 15.87 -11.91
N ASP A 12 -2.02 16.07 -12.40
CA ASP A 12 -1.72 16.96 -13.53
C ASP A 12 -2.09 16.37 -14.89
N LYS A 13 -2.26 15.04 -14.97
CA LYS A 13 -2.73 14.32 -16.18
C LYS A 13 -4.23 14.08 -16.17
N ASP A 14 -4.81 13.86 -15.00
CA ASP A 14 -6.23 13.58 -14.83
C ASP A 14 -6.71 14.11 -13.47
N PRO A 15 -7.80 14.89 -13.38
CA PRO A 15 -8.30 15.42 -12.11
C PRO A 15 -8.76 14.33 -11.13
N ARG A 16 -9.03 13.10 -11.61
CA ARG A 16 -9.29 11.94 -10.75
C ARG A 16 -8.01 11.35 -10.17
N GLY A 17 -6.84 11.71 -10.71
CA GLY A 17 -5.54 11.22 -10.30
C GLY A 17 -5.19 11.60 -8.86
N SER A 18 -4.20 10.92 -8.31
CA SER A 18 -3.69 11.22 -6.97
C SER A 18 -2.84 12.50 -7.00
N ASN A 19 -2.80 13.25 -5.90
CA ASN A 19 -1.95 14.44 -5.75
C ASN A 19 -0.46 14.05 -5.61
N THR A 20 0.07 13.46 -6.66
CA THR A 20 1.45 12.94 -6.76
C THR A 20 2.07 13.40 -8.08
N LYS A 21 3.39 13.17 -8.18
CA LYS A 21 4.22 13.46 -9.35
C LYS A 21 5.10 12.24 -9.64
N ALA A 22 4.50 11.05 -9.66
CA ALA A 22 5.22 9.83 -9.91
C ALA A 22 5.73 9.79 -11.37
N GLY A 23 6.96 9.32 -11.56
CA GLY A 23 7.57 9.23 -12.89
C GLY A 23 7.00 8.12 -13.77
N GLN A 24 6.36 7.12 -13.17
CA GLN A 24 5.63 6.05 -13.87
C GLN A 24 4.26 5.88 -13.21
N THR A 25 3.24 5.59 -13.99
CA THR A 25 1.86 5.41 -13.54
C THR A 25 1.22 4.19 -14.22
N ASN A 26 0.16 3.64 -13.63
CA ASN A 26 -0.50 2.47 -14.20
C ASN A 26 -1.14 2.78 -15.56
N TYR A 27 -1.84 3.89 -15.67
CA TYR A 27 -2.61 4.18 -16.89
C TYR A 27 -1.71 4.66 -18.02
N ASP A 28 -0.85 5.65 -17.75
CA ASP A 28 -0.13 6.37 -18.81
C ASP A 28 1.07 5.57 -19.35
N ASP A 29 1.68 4.71 -18.55
CA ASP A 29 2.90 3.98 -18.92
C ASP A 29 2.72 2.47 -19.02
N LEU A 30 1.82 1.90 -18.20
CA LEU A 30 1.59 0.45 -18.12
C LEU A 30 0.28 0.01 -18.79
N TYR A 31 -0.48 0.95 -19.35
CA TYR A 31 -1.76 0.70 -20.03
C TYR A 31 -2.78 -0.05 -19.17
N ALA A 32 -2.73 0.16 -17.85
CA ALA A 32 -3.54 -0.53 -16.87
C ALA A 32 -4.57 0.42 -16.23
N ASP A 33 -5.80 0.38 -16.73
CA ASP A 33 -6.90 1.17 -16.19
C ASP A 33 -7.58 0.48 -15.00
N ILE A 34 -6.91 0.55 -13.84
CA ILE A 34 -7.36 -0.11 -12.62
C ILE A 34 -8.72 0.41 -12.14
N LEU A 35 -9.00 1.71 -12.31
CA LEU A 35 -10.29 2.26 -11.86
C LEU A 35 -11.44 1.72 -12.69
N LEU A 36 -11.28 1.62 -14.01
CA LEU A 36 -12.27 0.96 -14.86
C LEU A 36 -12.52 -0.48 -14.40
N TRP A 37 -11.48 -1.24 -14.10
CA TRP A 37 -11.61 -2.64 -13.69
C TRP A 37 -12.34 -2.79 -12.34
N LEU A 38 -12.11 -1.87 -11.40
CA LEU A 38 -12.82 -1.81 -10.13
C LEU A 38 -14.29 -1.42 -10.32
N GLU A 39 -14.55 -0.36 -11.07
CA GLU A 39 -15.90 0.15 -11.38
C GLU A 39 -16.76 -0.91 -12.07
N LYS A 40 -16.20 -1.63 -13.04
CA LYS A 40 -16.90 -2.69 -13.76
C LYS A 40 -16.97 -4.01 -13.00
N GLY A 41 -16.28 -4.12 -11.86
CA GLY A 41 -16.23 -5.34 -11.07
C GLY A 41 -15.50 -6.49 -11.75
N TRP A 42 -14.53 -6.19 -12.62
CA TRP A 42 -13.69 -7.20 -13.28
C TRP A 42 -12.64 -7.82 -12.34
N ILE A 43 -12.38 -7.16 -11.21
CA ILE A 43 -11.51 -7.67 -10.15
C ILE A 43 -12.23 -7.62 -8.79
N ASP A 44 -12.00 -8.64 -7.96
CA ASP A 44 -12.57 -8.72 -6.62
C ASP A 44 -11.82 -7.89 -5.57
N TYR A 45 -10.54 -7.63 -5.83
CA TYR A 45 -9.67 -6.83 -4.96
C TYR A 45 -8.55 -6.14 -5.74
N VAL A 46 -8.01 -5.07 -5.16
CA VAL A 46 -6.81 -4.38 -5.62
C VAL A 46 -5.78 -4.33 -4.49
N ALA A 47 -4.50 -4.39 -4.85
CA ALA A 47 -3.40 -4.34 -3.90
C ALA A 47 -2.31 -3.34 -4.33
N PRO A 48 -2.54 -2.02 -4.22
CA PRO A 48 -1.60 -1.03 -4.74
C PRO A 48 -0.26 -1.05 -4.01
N GLN A 49 0.83 -1.02 -4.78
CA GLN A 49 2.20 -1.05 -4.26
C GLN A 49 2.63 0.33 -3.72
N LEU A 50 2.32 0.62 -2.45
CA LEU A 50 2.70 1.87 -1.78
C LEU A 50 4.06 1.74 -1.09
N TYR A 51 5.12 1.65 -1.90
CA TYR A 51 6.49 1.37 -1.45
C TYR A 51 7.31 2.62 -1.09
N TRP A 52 6.65 3.79 -1.00
CA TRP A 52 7.28 5.03 -0.56
C TRP A 52 7.07 5.26 0.93
N GLU A 53 7.98 6.01 1.53
CA GLU A 53 7.88 6.46 2.91
C GLU A 53 6.77 7.50 3.12
N ILE A 54 6.42 7.70 4.37
CA ILE A 54 5.56 8.81 4.78
C ILE A 54 6.39 10.10 4.62
N GLY A 55 5.83 11.08 3.92
CA GLY A 55 6.50 12.34 3.60
C GLY A 55 7.31 12.31 2.30
N HIS A 56 7.21 11.25 1.47
CA HIS A 56 7.92 11.22 0.19
C HIS A 56 7.45 12.32 -0.76
N ASN A 57 8.36 13.21 -1.18
CA ASN A 57 8.04 14.45 -1.92
C ASN A 57 7.21 14.27 -3.21
N LEU A 58 7.35 13.14 -3.90
CA LEU A 58 6.68 12.90 -5.18
C LEU A 58 5.49 11.93 -5.08
N ALA A 59 5.44 11.12 -4.03
CA ALA A 59 4.56 9.95 -3.96
C ALA A 59 4.32 9.57 -2.49
N ASP A 60 3.89 10.54 -1.69
CA ASP A 60 3.70 10.38 -0.25
C ASP A 60 2.70 9.25 0.06
N TYR A 61 3.09 8.39 1.01
CA TYR A 61 2.28 7.28 1.47
C TYR A 61 0.89 7.71 1.96
N ASN A 62 0.81 8.80 2.75
CA ASN A 62 -0.47 9.26 3.31
C ASN A 62 -1.42 9.75 2.22
N THR A 63 -0.87 10.50 1.25
CA THR A 63 -1.61 10.96 0.08
C THR A 63 -2.16 9.79 -0.73
N LEU A 64 -1.35 8.77 -0.98
CA LEU A 64 -1.74 7.63 -1.80
C LEU A 64 -2.76 6.71 -1.12
N ILE A 65 -2.60 6.41 0.17
CA ILE A 65 -3.56 5.56 0.87
C ILE A 65 -4.94 6.21 0.98
N GLU A 66 -4.98 7.52 1.21
CA GLU A 66 -6.23 8.29 1.19
C GLU A 66 -6.87 8.29 -0.19
N TRP A 67 -6.09 8.42 -1.25
CA TRP A 67 -6.59 8.34 -2.61
C TRP A 67 -7.19 6.96 -2.91
N TRP A 68 -6.48 5.87 -2.60
CA TRP A 68 -6.99 4.52 -2.82
C TRP A 68 -8.25 4.22 -2.01
N SER A 69 -8.34 4.72 -0.77
CA SER A 69 -9.54 4.54 0.07
C SER A 69 -10.83 5.09 -0.55
N LYS A 70 -10.71 6.12 -1.39
CA LYS A 70 -11.84 6.77 -2.09
C LYS A 70 -12.16 6.12 -3.43
N ASN A 71 -11.27 5.27 -3.95
CA ASN A 71 -11.33 4.71 -5.30
C ASN A 71 -11.40 3.17 -5.30
N THR A 72 -11.92 2.56 -4.24
CA THR A 72 -12.06 1.09 -4.15
C THR A 72 -13.29 0.55 -4.88
N PHE A 73 -14.29 1.39 -5.12
CA PHE A 73 -15.58 1.01 -5.73
C PHE A 73 -16.25 -0.20 -5.02
N GLY A 74 -16.12 -0.25 -3.69
CA GLY A 74 -16.68 -1.32 -2.86
C GLY A 74 -15.94 -2.65 -2.95
N LYS A 75 -14.79 -2.72 -3.64
CA LYS A 75 -13.92 -3.90 -3.68
C LYS A 75 -12.91 -3.87 -2.54
N ASN A 76 -12.35 -5.03 -2.22
CA ASN A 76 -11.33 -5.12 -1.17
C ASN A 76 -10.03 -4.41 -1.61
N CYS A 77 -9.42 -3.66 -0.70
CA CYS A 77 -8.15 -2.97 -0.95
C CYS A 77 -7.07 -3.40 0.07
N TYR A 78 -5.94 -3.90 -0.41
CA TYR A 78 -4.83 -4.36 0.44
C TYR A 78 -3.53 -3.61 0.11
N ILE A 79 -3.04 -2.77 1.00
CA ILE A 79 -1.88 -1.93 0.67
C ILE A 79 -0.58 -2.74 0.66
N GLY A 80 0.16 -2.67 -0.44
CA GLY A 80 1.51 -3.20 -0.53
C GLY A 80 2.50 -2.34 0.25
N LEU A 81 3.15 -2.90 1.26
CA LEU A 81 4.18 -2.25 2.07
C LEU A 81 5.59 -2.69 1.64
N GLY A 82 6.43 -1.69 1.35
CA GLY A 82 7.78 -1.88 0.82
C GLY A 82 8.82 -2.16 1.90
N ILE A 83 8.60 -3.16 2.78
CA ILE A 83 9.51 -3.43 3.91
C ILE A 83 10.97 -3.67 3.48
N TYR A 84 11.18 -4.19 2.27
CA TYR A 84 12.52 -4.38 1.67
C TYR A 84 13.33 -3.08 1.53
N ARG A 85 12.70 -1.90 1.60
CA ARG A 85 13.33 -0.58 1.50
C ARG A 85 14.16 -0.22 2.73
N ALA A 86 14.15 -1.04 3.78
CA ALA A 86 14.92 -0.83 5.01
C ALA A 86 16.35 -0.34 4.73
N GLY A 87 16.73 0.77 5.37
CA GLY A 87 18.08 1.35 5.26
C GLY A 87 18.36 2.18 4.01
N SER A 88 17.45 2.20 3.01
CA SER A 88 17.66 2.85 1.71
C SER A 88 17.81 4.37 1.79
N ASN A 89 17.15 5.02 2.75
CA ASN A 89 17.30 6.44 3.04
C ASN A 89 17.04 6.72 4.53
N SER A 90 17.04 8.00 4.94
CA SER A 90 16.81 8.40 6.33
C SER A 90 15.48 7.89 6.88
N ALA A 91 14.38 8.08 6.15
CA ALA A 91 13.06 7.63 6.58
C ALA A 91 12.99 6.11 6.75
N TRP A 92 13.62 5.34 5.84
CA TRP A 92 13.67 3.87 5.92
C TRP A 92 14.66 3.32 6.96
N ARG A 93 15.40 4.17 7.68
CA ARG A 93 16.18 3.81 8.88
C ARG A 93 15.40 4.05 10.17
N GLU A 94 14.28 4.76 10.11
CA GLU A 94 13.44 4.98 11.29
C GLU A 94 12.71 3.70 11.68
N THR A 95 12.87 3.29 12.94
CA THR A 95 12.18 2.12 13.49
C THR A 95 10.66 2.26 13.46
N THR A 96 10.15 3.50 13.44
CA THR A 96 8.72 3.80 13.43
C THR A 96 8.10 3.87 12.03
N GLN A 97 8.89 3.71 10.95
CA GLN A 97 8.38 3.90 9.59
C GLN A 97 7.26 2.90 9.22
N ILE A 98 7.52 1.60 9.34
CA ILE A 98 6.51 0.55 9.11
C ILE A 98 5.37 0.62 10.15
N PRO A 99 5.63 0.75 11.46
CA PRO A 99 4.58 0.97 12.46
C PRO A 99 3.60 2.10 12.08
N ARG A 100 4.10 3.29 11.73
CA ARG A 100 3.25 4.43 11.34
C ARG A 100 2.44 4.16 10.06
N GLN A 101 3.02 3.47 9.07
CA GLN A 101 2.28 3.06 7.87
C GLN A 101 1.13 2.11 8.22
N ILE A 102 1.37 1.16 9.12
CA ILE A 102 0.34 0.21 9.58
C ILE A 102 -0.77 0.93 10.35
N GLU A 103 -0.44 1.85 11.25
CA GLU A 103 -1.45 2.63 11.98
C GLU A 103 -2.31 3.45 11.03
N LYS A 104 -1.68 4.19 10.10
CA LYS A 104 -2.40 4.96 9.09
C LYS A 104 -3.34 4.06 8.30
N LEU A 105 -2.86 2.90 7.86
CA LEU A 105 -3.64 1.92 7.13
C LEU A 105 -4.87 1.44 7.89
N ARG A 106 -4.69 1.02 9.16
CA ARG A 106 -5.78 0.55 10.01
C ARG A 106 -6.81 1.64 10.31
N SER A 107 -6.39 2.89 10.37
CA SER A 107 -7.28 4.05 10.56
C SER A 107 -7.99 4.52 9.29
N THR A 108 -7.60 4.03 8.11
CA THR A 108 -8.13 4.52 6.82
C THR A 108 -9.34 3.66 6.40
N PRO A 109 -10.52 4.27 6.14
CA PRO A 109 -11.69 3.52 5.72
C PRO A 109 -11.46 2.81 4.38
N ASN A 110 -12.25 1.77 4.10
CA ASN A 110 -12.19 1.01 2.84
C ASN A 110 -10.84 0.32 2.55
N ILE A 111 -9.91 0.31 3.49
CA ILE A 111 -8.67 -0.46 3.40
C ILE A 111 -8.80 -1.69 4.28
N ASN A 112 -8.65 -2.87 3.69
CA ASN A 112 -8.99 -4.15 4.31
C ASN A 112 -7.77 -4.93 4.80
N GLY A 113 -6.56 -4.45 4.52
CA GLY A 113 -5.34 -5.09 5.01
C GLY A 113 -4.09 -4.62 4.27
N MET A 114 -3.04 -5.41 4.38
CA MET A 114 -1.72 -5.08 3.85
C MET A 114 -1.00 -6.32 3.33
N ILE A 115 -0.06 -6.12 2.43
CA ILE A 115 0.81 -7.16 1.87
C ILE A 115 2.25 -6.67 1.99
N PHE A 116 3.13 -7.47 2.61
CA PHE A 116 4.55 -7.10 2.72
C PHE A 116 5.33 -7.62 1.52
N PHE A 117 6.05 -6.73 0.84
CA PHE A 117 7.00 -7.11 -0.18
C PHE A 117 8.44 -7.01 0.36
N SER A 118 9.22 -8.08 0.45
CA SER A 118 8.83 -9.50 0.30
C SER A 118 9.24 -10.31 1.53
N SER A 119 8.80 -11.58 1.58
CA SER A 119 9.03 -12.48 2.71
C SER A 119 10.49 -12.58 3.14
N LYS A 120 11.43 -12.56 2.18
CA LYS A 120 12.89 -12.60 2.42
C LYS A 120 13.38 -11.47 3.34
N THR A 121 12.68 -10.35 3.40
CA THR A 121 13.05 -9.23 4.27
C THR A 121 12.95 -9.61 5.75
N PHE A 122 12.02 -10.50 6.10
CA PHE A 122 11.82 -10.94 7.47
C PHE A 122 12.99 -11.78 8.00
N ASP A 123 13.83 -12.38 7.15
CA ASP A 123 15.01 -13.13 7.62
C ASP A 123 16.00 -12.25 8.42
N LYS A 124 16.00 -10.93 8.17
CA LYS A 124 16.97 -9.99 8.74
C LYS A 124 16.45 -9.13 9.88
N ASN A 125 15.14 -9.14 10.13
CA ASN A 125 14.47 -8.26 11.11
C ASN A 125 14.99 -6.80 11.08
N PRO A 126 14.92 -6.12 9.92
CA PRO A 126 15.45 -4.77 9.82
C PRO A 126 14.72 -3.82 10.79
N ASN A 127 15.50 -2.97 11.46
CA ASN A 127 15.00 -1.96 12.40
C ASN A 127 14.11 -2.53 13.54
N GLY A 128 14.16 -3.84 13.82
CA GLY A 128 13.29 -4.49 14.81
C GLY A 128 11.82 -4.60 14.37
N TRP A 129 11.54 -4.51 13.06
CA TRP A 129 10.18 -4.53 12.55
C TRP A 129 9.48 -5.87 12.74
N ASN A 130 10.17 -7.01 12.67
CA ASN A 130 9.53 -8.30 12.93
C ASN A 130 9.01 -8.38 14.36
N ASP A 131 9.80 -7.87 15.31
CA ASP A 131 9.41 -7.84 16.73
C ASP A 131 8.20 -6.93 16.91
N SER A 132 8.23 -5.75 16.29
CA SER A 132 7.09 -4.82 16.30
C SER A 132 5.83 -5.48 15.72
N LEU A 133 5.95 -6.17 14.58
CA LEU A 133 4.86 -6.88 13.93
C LEU A 133 4.31 -7.98 14.83
N ARG A 134 5.17 -8.84 15.38
CA ARG A 134 4.79 -9.98 16.22
C ARG A 134 4.19 -9.54 17.55
N LEU A 135 4.74 -8.51 18.19
CA LEU A 135 4.35 -8.13 19.54
C LEU A 135 3.15 -7.17 19.58
N ASN A 136 3.00 -6.32 18.55
CA ASN A 136 2.03 -5.21 18.60
C ASN A 136 0.92 -5.34 17.54
N TYR A 137 1.21 -5.92 16.37
CA TYR A 137 0.28 -5.85 15.22
C TYR A 137 -0.39 -7.17 14.89
N PHE A 138 0.34 -8.29 15.00
CA PHE A 138 -0.08 -9.63 14.61
C PHE A 138 0.20 -10.63 15.74
N LYS A 139 -0.12 -10.23 16.98
CA LYS A 139 0.15 -10.99 18.19
C LYS A 139 -0.64 -12.29 18.25
N GLU A 140 -1.90 -12.23 17.88
CA GLU A 140 -2.81 -13.37 17.96
C GLU A 140 -2.80 -14.14 16.64
N PRO A 141 -2.89 -15.49 16.68
CA PRO A 141 -3.05 -16.31 15.49
C PRO A 141 -4.26 -15.84 14.66
N ALA A 142 -4.09 -15.79 13.34
CA ALA A 142 -5.20 -15.49 12.45
C ALA A 142 -6.27 -16.59 12.56
N LEU A 143 -7.54 -16.17 12.58
CA LEU A 143 -8.66 -17.10 12.46
C LEU A 143 -8.61 -17.78 11.09
N LEU A 144 -9.01 -19.05 11.04
CA LEU A 144 -9.23 -19.72 9.76
C LEU A 144 -10.32 -18.97 8.98
N PRO A 145 -10.17 -18.78 7.66
CA PRO A 145 -11.25 -18.26 6.84
C PRO A 145 -12.49 -19.12 7.05
N GLY A 146 -13.66 -18.49 7.23
CA GLY A 146 -14.91 -19.23 7.26
C GLY A 146 -15.03 -20.04 5.98
N ILE A 147 -15.11 -21.37 6.09
CA ILE A 147 -15.46 -22.23 4.97
C ILE A 147 -16.92 -21.89 4.64
N LYS A 148 -17.13 -21.28 3.46
CA LYS A 148 -18.48 -21.12 2.90
C LYS A 148 -18.87 -22.36 2.14
#